data_AF-A0A846CAD8-F1
#
_entry.id   AF-A0A846CAD8-F1
#
_cell.length_a   1.000
_cell.length_b   1.000
_cell.length_c   1.000
_cell.angle_alpha   90.00
_cell.angle_beta   90.00
_cell.angle_gamma   90.00
#
_symmetry.space_group_name_H-M   'P 1'
#
loop_
_entity.id
_entity.type
_entity.pdbx_description
1 polymer ?
#
loop_
_entity_poly.entity_id
_entity_poly.type
_entity_poly.pdbx_seq_one_letter_code
_entity_poly.pdbx_strand_id
1 'polypeptide(L)'
;MSNWKIFQGNGKPIDREINELLPPPPSWRHFDKNSNKKQQLGATFQARSEEIELVNAALYLRRPLLVTGKPGSGKTSLAYAVAYELKLGEVLYWPITTRTTLKDGLYYYDAIGRLQDAQQQDKNNQDHLKEIGKYIQLGPLGTALLPSDKPRALLIDEIDKSDIDLPNDLLYLFEEGEFKIPELVRISEKLATVEVRTAYKDENEPTAGDIKVTIEQGRVSCQAFP
;
A
#
# COMPACT_ATOMS: atom_id res chain seq x y z
N MET A 1 -15.18 34.80 22.75
CA MET A 1 -14.15 34.20 21.87
C MET A 1 -13.06 33.62 22.76
N SER A 2 -13.04 32.30 22.95
CA SER A 2 -12.01 31.65 23.78
C SER A 2 -10.65 31.77 23.07
N ASN A 3 -9.68 32.40 23.74
CA ASN A 3 -8.36 32.66 23.19
C ASN A 3 -7.56 31.35 23.10
N TRP A 4 -7.63 30.67 21.96
CA TRP A 4 -6.96 29.38 21.67
C TRP A 4 -5.45 29.48 21.45
N LYS A 5 -4.90 30.70 21.45
CA LYS A 5 -3.49 30.96 21.16
C LYS A 5 -2.62 30.57 22.36
N ILE A 6 -1.74 29.59 22.16
CA ILE A 6 -0.70 29.23 23.14
C ILE A 6 0.51 30.15 23.00
N PHE A 7 0.99 30.37 21.77
CA PHE A 7 2.05 31.35 21.48
C PHE A 7 1.47 32.75 21.28
N GLN A 8 1.94 33.71 22.10
CA GLN A 8 1.43 35.10 22.11
C GLN A 8 2.33 36.10 21.36
N GLY A 9 3.57 35.72 21.00
CA GLY A 9 4.48 36.59 20.24
C GLY A 9 4.96 37.86 20.97
N ASN A 10 4.82 37.92 22.29
CA ASN A 10 5.14 39.11 23.11
C ASN A 10 6.59 39.13 23.63
N GLY A 11 7.45 38.21 23.16
CA GLY A 11 8.86 38.12 23.55
C GLY A 11 9.13 37.66 24.98
N LYS A 12 8.10 37.21 25.71
CA LYS A 12 8.23 36.70 27.08
C LYS A 12 8.07 35.17 27.10
N PRO A 13 8.88 34.44 27.88
CA PRO A 13 8.63 33.03 28.15
C PRO A 13 7.26 32.84 28.81
N ILE A 14 6.61 31.71 28.52
CA ILE A 14 5.38 31.31 29.22
C ILE A 14 5.74 30.68 30.56
N ASP A 15 4.99 31.01 31.62
CA ASP A 15 5.29 30.52 32.98
C ASP A 15 4.78 29.09 33.23
N ARG A 16 4.02 28.51 32.29
CA ARG A 16 3.46 27.15 32.38
C ARG A 16 4.18 26.19 31.43
N GLU A 17 4.21 24.92 31.81
CA GLU A 17 4.71 23.86 30.96
C GLU A 17 3.83 23.68 29.71
N ILE A 18 4.46 23.47 28.56
CA ILE A 18 3.76 23.38 27.27
C ILE A 18 2.74 22.23 27.24
N ASN A 19 3.02 21.14 27.95
CA ASN A 19 2.16 19.96 28.02
C ASN A 19 0.84 20.21 28.78
N GLU A 20 0.79 21.23 29.64
CA GLU A 20 -0.44 21.63 30.35
C GLU A 20 -1.32 22.56 29.50
N LEU A 21 -0.72 23.23 28.53
CA LEU A 21 -1.38 24.19 27.64
C LEU A 21 -1.88 23.55 26.35
N LEU A 22 -1.19 22.53 25.86
CA LEU A 22 -1.58 21.82 24.65
C LEU A 22 -2.85 21.00 24.91
N PRO A 23 -3.89 21.12 24.06
CA PRO A 23 -4.97 20.14 24.08
C PRO A 23 -4.43 18.75 23.75
N PRO A 24 -5.14 17.67 24.12
CA PRO A 24 -4.77 16.33 23.68
C PRO A 24 -4.64 16.32 22.15
N PRO A 25 -3.64 15.61 21.59
CA PRO A 25 -3.49 15.55 20.15
C PRO A 25 -4.75 14.95 19.53
N PRO A 26 -5.16 15.40 18.33
CA PRO A 26 -6.27 14.78 17.63
C PRO A 26 -6.00 13.29 17.39
N SER A 27 -7.07 12.47 17.29
CA SER A 27 -6.96 11.01 17.10
C SER A 27 -6.01 10.61 15.96
N TRP A 28 -6.03 11.34 14.83
CA TRP A 28 -5.15 11.10 13.68
C TRP A 28 -3.68 11.55 13.86
N ARG A 29 -3.32 12.15 15.00
CA ARG A 29 -1.95 12.54 15.39
C ARG A 29 -1.43 11.74 16.59
N HIS A 30 -2.13 10.71 17.04
CA HIS A 30 -1.55 9.67 17.87
C HIS A 30 -0.72 8.69 17.02
N PHE A 31 0.42 8.26 17.54
CA PHE A 31 1.37 7.33 16.90
C PHE A 31 1.69 6.13 17.79
N ASP A 32 0.80 5.80 18.73
CA ASP A 32 1.00 4.68 19.64
C ASP A 32 1.04 3.37 18.83
N LYS A 33 2.07 2.54 19.06
CA LYS A 33 2.35 1.32 18.28
C LYS A 33 1.23 0.28 18.41
N ASN A 34 0.44 0.36 19.48
CA ASN A 34 -0.68 -0.54 19.75
C ASN A 34 -2.03 -0.03 19.22
N SER A 35 -2.07 1.17 18.63
CA SER A 35 -3.30 1.75 18.10
C SER A 35 -3.41 1.49 16.59
N ASN A 36 -4.46 0.78 16.17
CA ASN A 36 -4.81 0.61 14.75
C ASN A 36 -5.31 1.94 14.16
N LYS A 37 -4.39 2.90 14.00
CA LYS A 37 -4.65 4.25 13.47
C LYS A 37 -5.41 4.20 12.15
N LYS A 38 -5.05 3.27 11.27
CA LYS A 38 -5.71 3.04 9.98
C LYS A 38 -7.19 2.65 10.15
N GLN A 39 -7.51 1.77 11.10
CA GLN A 39 -8.90 1.42 11.41
C GLN A 39 -9.66 2.56 12.09
N GLN A 40 -9.02 3.30 13.00
CA GLN A 40 -9.64 4.48 13.62
C GLN A 40 -9.93 5.60 12.60
N LEU A 41 -9.05 5.80 11.62
CA LEU A 41 -9.26 6.74 10.52
C LEU A 41 -10.47 6.35 9.67
N GLY A 42 -10.63 5.06 9.37
CA GLY A 42 -11.80 4.56 8.65
C GLY A 42 -13.10 4.69 9.45
N ALA A 43 -13.08 4.29 10.73
CA ALA A 43 -14.28 4.25 11.58
C ALA A 43 -14.86 5.64 11.93
N THR A 44 -14.05 6.70 11.88
CA THR A 44 -14.47 8.06 12.26
C THR A 44 -14.75 8.97 11.08
N PHE A 45 -14.44 8.54 9.86
CA PHE A 45 -14.67 9.34 8.66
C PHE A 45 -16.16 9.34 8.29
N GLN A 46 -16.68 10.50 7.91
CA GLN A 46 -18.05 10.65 7.43
C GLN A 46 -18.02 11.05 5.94
N ALA A 47 -18.37 10.10 5.08
CA ALA A 47 -18.46 10.34 3.65
C ALA A 47 -19.68 11.21 3.31
N ARG A 48 -19.50 12.10 2.34
CA ARG A 48 -20.59 12.90 1.74
C ARG A 48 -21.38 12.03 0.76
N SER A 49 -22.65 12.38 0.52
CA SER A 49 -23.52 11.62 -0.39
C SER A 49 -22.90 11.40 -1.78
N GLU A 50 -22.28 12.43 -2.36
CA GLU A 50 -21.58 12.34 -3.64
C GLU A 50 -20.40 11.34 -3.61
N GLU A 51 -19.64 11.29 -2.51
CA GLU A 51 -18.52 10.36 -2.36
C GLU A 51 -19.03 8.91 -2.29
N ILE A 52 -20.15 8.69 -1.61
CA ILE A 52 -20.81 7.38 -1.53
C ILE A 52 -21.24 6.91 -2.92
N GLU A 53 -21.88 7.77 -3.71
CA GLU A 53 -22.31 7.46 -5.08
C GLU A 53 -21.13 7.12 -5.99
N LEU A 54 -20.06 7.92 -5.94
CA LEU A 54 -18.85 7.71 -6.74
C LEU A 54 -18.12 6.41 -6.37
N VAL A 55 -18.00 6.09 -5.08
CA VAL A 55 -17.42 4.82 -4.62
C VAL A 55 -18.24 3.65 -5.11
N ASN A 56 -19.57 3.69 -4.96
CA ASN A 56 -20.44 2.62 -5.45
C ASN A 56 -20.32 2.46 -6.98
N ALA A 57 -20.34 3.55 -7.73
CA ALA A 57 -20.15 3.51 -9.18
C ALA A 57 -18.82 2.85 -9.56
N ALA A 58 -17.72 3.20 -8.88
CA ALA A 58 -16.40 2.59 -9.11
C ALA A 58 -16.40 1.08 -8.83
N LEU A 59 -17.03 0.64 -7.73
CA LEU A 59 -17.17 -0.77 -7.37
C LEU A 59 -17.99 -1.56 -8.40
N TYR A 60 -19.12 -1.02 -8.87
CA TYR A 60 -19.94 -1.67 -9.89
C TYR A 60 -19.24 -1.73 -11.25
N LEU A 61 -18.49 -0.69 -11.61
CA LEU A 61 -17.81 -0.60 -12.90
C LEU A 61 -16.45 -1.31 -12.92
N ARG A 62 -15.93 -1.73 -11.77
CA ARG A 62 -14.56 -2.25 -11.62
C ARG A 62 -13.53 -1.31 -12.24
N ARG A 63 -13.64 -0.01 -11.90
CA ARG A 63 -12.76 1.04 -12.42
C ARG A 63 -12.06 1.78 -11.28
N PRO A 64 -10.80 2.21 -11.47
CA PRO A 64 -10.13 3.08 -10.53
C PRO A 64 -10.93 4.36 -10.27
N LEU A 65 -11.02 4.78 -9.01
CA LEU A 65 -11.61 6.06 -8.63
C LEU A 65 -10.52 7.11 -8.42
N LEU A 66 -10.48 8.13 -9.29
CA LEU A 66 -9.60 9.27 -9.11
C LEU A 66 -10.25 10.30 -8.17
N VAL A 67 -9.71 10.44 -6.96
CA VAL A 67 -10.20 11.39 -5.96
C VAL A 67 -9.39 12.68 -6.01
N THR A 68 -10.02 13.79 -6.37
CA THR A 68 -9.39 15.13 -6.42
C THR A 68 -9.92 16.03 -5.32
N GLY A 69 -9.13 17.02 -4.89
CA GLY A 69 -9.56 17.99 -3.89
C GLY A 69 -8.41 18.63 -3.12
N LYS A 70 -8.72 19.69 -2.37
CA LYS A 70 -7.73 20.45 -1.59
C LYS A 70 -6.99 19.56 -0.56
N PRO A 71 -5.76 19.88 -0.16
CA PRO A 71 -5.09 19.21 0.94
C PRO A 71 -5.98 19.20 2.21
N GLY A 72 -6.00 18.08 2.91
CA GLY A 72 -6.81 17.93 4.14
C GLY A 72 -8.32 17.68 3.95
N SER A 73 -8.80 17.49 2.71
CA SER A 73 -10.22 17.19 2.41
C SER A 73 -10.67 15.75 2.74
N GLY A 74 -9.79 14.92 3.30
CA GLY A 74 -10.14 13.54 3.68
C GLY A 74 -10.00 12.49 2.58
N LYS A 75 -9.33 12.78 1.46
CA LYS A 75 -9.10 11.83 0.34
C LYS A 75 -8.52 10.48 0.81
N THR A 76 -7.45 10.53 1.60
CA THR A 76 -6.83 9.36 2.22
C THR A 76 -7.81 8.66 3.15
N SER A 77 -8.53 9.41 3.99
CA SER A 77 -9.50 8.87 4.95
C SER A 77 -10.66 8.15 4.27
N LEU A 78 -11.12 8.61 3.10
CA LEU A 78 -12.15 7.94 2.31
C LEU A 78 -11.73 6.51 1.94
N ALA A 79 -10.50 6.30 1.48
CA ALA A 79 -10.00 4.96 1.14
C ALA A 79 -10.00 4.01 2.36
N TYR A 80 -9.56 4.51 3.52
CA TYR A 80 -9.60 3.74 4.77
C TYR A 80 -11.03 3.47 5.26
N ALA A 81 -11.95 4.42 5.07
CA ALA A 81 -13.36 4.26 5.41
C ALA A 81 -14.01 3.16 4.56
N VAL A 82 -13.78 3.18 3.24
CA VAL A 82 -14.27 2.15 2.32
C VAL A 82 -13.71 0.77 2.69
N ALA A 83 -12.40 0.65 2.93
CA ALA A 83 -11.79 -0.62 3.31
C ALA A 83 -12.34 -1.15 4.65
N TYR A 84 -12.54 -0.26 5.61
CA TYR A 84 -13.10 -0.60 6.92
C TYR A 84 -14.57 -1.04 6.81
N GLU A 85 -15.42 -0.25 6.15
CA GLU A 85 -16.87 -0.50 6.02
C GLU A 85 -17.15 -1.79 5.23
N LEU A 86 -16.40 -2.03 4.15
CA LEU A 86 -16.55 -3.20 3.29
C LEU A 86 -15.72 -4.41 3.74
N LYS A 87 -14.98 -4.29 4.86
CA LYS A 87 -14.13 -5.34 5.43
C LYS A 87 -13.12 -5.91 4.42
N LEU A 88 -12.45 -5.02 3.68
CA LEU A 88 -11.46 -5.37 2.66
C LEU A 88 -10.06 -5.64 3.25
N GLY A 89 -9.87 -5.39 4.53
CA GLY A 89 -8.60 -5.56 5.23
C GLY A 89 -7.62 -4.42 4.97
N GLU A 90 -6.33 -4.72 4.98
CA GLU A 90 -5.30 -3.69 5.03
C GLU A 90 -5.29 -2.88 3.72
N VAL A 91 -5.32 -1.55 3.83
CA VAL A 91 -5.13 -0.66 2.68
C VAL A 91 -3.67 -0.72 2.23
N LEU A 92 -3.47 -1.15 0.98
CA LEU A 92 -2.21 -1.12 0.27
C LEU A 92 -1.89 0.33 -0.07
N TYR A 93 -0.95 0.93 0.65
CA TYR A 93 -0.59 2.33 0.49
C TYR A 93 0.66 2.49 -0.38
N TRP A 94 0.54 3.21 -1.49
CA TRP A 94 1.63 3.50 -2.41
C TRP A 94 1.83 5.01 -2.58
N PRO A 95 2.81 5.61 -1.88
CA PRO A 95 3.11 7.02 -2.03
C PRO A 95 3.92 7.27 -3.32
N ILE A 96 3.47 8.21 -4.12
CA ILE A 96 4.14 8.60 -5.37
C ILE A 96 5.03 9.82 -5.13
N THR A 97 6.22 9.76 -5.72
CA THR A 97 7.21 10.83 -5.75
C THR A 97 7.66 11.04 -7.19
N THR A 98 8.43 12.09 -7.45
CA THR A 98 9.01 12.38 -8.77
C THR A 98 9.99 11.33 -9.28
N ARG A 99 10.36 10.35 -8.45
CA ARG A 99 11.26 9.25 -8.82
C ARG A 99 10.58 7.88 -8.80
N THR A 100 9.30 7.83 -8.44
CA THR A 100 8.56 6.57 -8.36
C THR A 100 8.27 6.06 -9.77
N THR A 101 8.61 4.80 -10.00
CA THR A 101 8.38 4.09 -11.26
C THR A 101 7.29 3.02 -11.09
N LEU A 102 6.75 2.50 -12.20
CA LEU A 102 5.80 1.39 -12.15
C LEU A 102 6.38 0.19 -11.40
N LYS A 103 7.67 -0.12 -11.63
CA LYS A 103 8.35 -1.26 -11.01
C LYS A 103 8.32 -1.20 -9.48
N ASP A 104 8.47 -0.01 -8.91
CA ASP A 104 8.43 0.21 -7.45
C ASP A 104 7.07 -0.17 -6.83
N GLY A 105 5.99 -0.04 -7.60
CA GLY A 105 4.66 -0.49 -7.20
C GLY A 105 4.46 -2.00 -7.37
N LEU A 106 5.12 -2.62 -8.35
CA LEU A 106 4.94 -4.03 -8.70
C LEU A 106 5.68 -4.97 -7.75
N TYR A 107 7.00 -4.86 -7.65
CA TYR A 107 7.82 -5.73 -6.79
C TYR A 107 9.24 -5.18 -6.58
N TYR A 108 9.86 -5.60 -5.49
CA TYR A 108 11.26 -5.40 -5.16
C TYR A 108 12.03 -6.71 -5.26
N TYR A 109 13.28 -6.63 -5.72
CA TYR A 109 14.21 -7.75 -5.75
C TYR A 109 15.56 -7.39 -5.12
N ASP A 110 15.91 -8.06 -4.03
CA ASP A 110 17.18 -7.89 -3.32
C ASP A 110 18.28 -8.75 -3.94
N ALA A 111 18.84 -8.27 -5.05
CA ALA A 111 19.96 -8.95 -5.70
C ALA A 111 21.23 -9.00 -4.82
N ILE A 112 21.43 -8.02 -3.95
CA ILE A 112 22.64 -7.90 -3.12
C ILE A 112 22.59 -8.90 -1.98
N GLY A 113 21.48 -8.94 -1.23
CA GLY A 113 21.25 -9.93 -0.17
C GLY A 113 21.37 -11.35 -0.71
N ARG A 114 20.80 -11.62 -1.89
CA ARG A 114 20.95 -12.93 -2.56
C ARG A 114 22.40 -13.28 -2.85
N LEU A 115 23.19 -12.33 -3.35
CA LEU A 115 24.59 -12.56 -3.67
C LEU A 115 25.43 -12.82 -2.41
N GLN A 116 25.15 -12.10 -1.33
CA GLN A 116 25.83 -12.30 -0.04
C GLN A 116 25.54 -13.69 0.54
N ASP A 117 24.28 -14.11 0.56
CA ASP A 117 23.89 -15.43 1.07
C ASP A 117 24.47 -16.56 0.21
N ALA A 118 24.53 -16.37 -1.12
CA ALA A 118 25.14 -17.32 -2.04
C ALA A 118 26.66 -17.49 -1.86
N GLN A 119 27.36 -16.49 -1.29
CA GLN A 119 28.79 -16.59 -0.98
C GLN A 119 29.08 -17.29 0.36
N GLN A 120 28.11 -17.28 1.29
CA GLN A 120 28.28 -17.85 2.64
C GLN A 120 27.87 -19.33 2.74
N GLN A 121 27.03 -19.82 1.83
CA GLN A 121 26.58 -21.20 1.82
C GLN A 121 27.50 -22.08 0.94
N ASP A 122 27.96 -23.21 1.49
CA ASP A 122 28.75 -24.22 0.77
C ASP A 122 27.93 -24.88 -0.35
N LYS A 123 28.25 -24.54 -1.62
CA LYS A 123 28.06 -25.23 -2.93
C LYS A 123 26.98 -26.32 -3.16
N ASN A 124 25.94 -26.44 -2.36
CA ASN A 124 24.78 -27.29 -2.66
C ASN A 124 23.81 -26.52 -3.57
N ASN A 125 24.10 -26.56 -4.87
CA ASN A 125 23.47 -25.77 -5.94
C ASN A 125 21.94 -25.87 -6.09
N GLN A 126 21.27 -26.87 -5.49
CA GLN A 126 19.83 -27.09 -5.68
C GLN A 126 18.93 -26.29 -4.73
N ASP A 127 19.40 -25.94 -3.52
CA ASP A 127 18.58 -25.19 -2.56
C ASP A 127 18.50 -23.69 -2.91
N HIS A 128 19.55 -23.12 -3.49
CA HIS A 128 19.60 -21.68 -3.85
C HIS A 128 18.51 -21.21 -4.82
N LEU A 129 18.04 -22.09 -5.72
CA LEU A 129 16.97 -21.74 -6.66
C LEU A 129 15.61 -21.64 -5.94
N LYS A 130 15.36 -22.52 -4.96
CA LYS A 130 14.11 -22.50 -4.17
C LYS A 130 14.02 -21.29 -3.26
N GLU A 131 15.16 -20.71 -2.89
CA GLU A 131 15.23 -19.56 -1.98
C GLU A 131 15.06 -18.19 -2.65
N ILE A 132 14.99 -18.12 -3.99
CA ILE A 132 14.88 -16.84 -4.71
C ILE A 132 13.71 -15.97 -4.23
N GLY A 133 12.61 -16.61 -3.82
CA GLY A 133 11.42 -15.93 -3.32
C GLY A 133 11.65 -15.14 -2.02
N LYS A 134 12.67 -15.49 -1.23
CA LYS A 134 13.06 -14.73 -0.03
C LYS A 134 13.53 -13.31 -0.35
N TYR A 135 14.06 -13.12 -1.55
CA TYR A 135 14.59 -11.84 -2.03
C TYR A 135 13.58 -11.08 -2.90
N ILE A 136 12.37 -11.61 -3.09
CA ILE A 136 11.32 -10.97 -3.86
C ILE A 136 10.17 -10.60 -2.93
N GLN A 137 9.77 -9.34 -3.00
CA GLN A 137 8.59 -8.84 -2.29
C GLN A 137 7.72 -8.06 -3.25
N LEU A 138 6.43 -8.40 -3.35
CA LEU A 138 5.48 -7.60 -4.12
C LEU A 138 5.29 -6.23 -3.48
N GLY A 139 5.23 -5.21 -4.33
CA GLY A 139 4.84 -3.87 -3.93
C GLY A 139 3.32 -3.75 -3.74
N PRO A 140 2.82 -2.57 -3.35
CA PRO A 140 1.39 -2.36 -3.12
C PRO A 140 0.54 -2.66 -4.36
N LEU A 141 0.95 -2.20 -5.54
CA LEU A 141 0.22 -2.43 -6.79
C LEU A 141 0.31 -3.90 -7.23
N GLY A 142 1.49 -4.52 -7.12
CA GLY A 142 1.65 -5.95 -7.44
C GLY A 142 0.82 -6.85 -6.52
N THR A 143 0.71 -6.49 -5.23
CA THR A 143 -0.16 -7.20 -4.27
C THR A 143 -1.64 -7.00 -4.60
N ALA A 144 -2.04 -5.79 -5.03
CA ALA A 144 -3.42 -5.50 -5.42
C ALA A 144 -3.88 -6.36 -6.60
N LEU A 145 -2.97 -6.66 -7.54
CA LEU A 145 -3.22 -7.46 -8.74
C LEU A 145 -3.21 -8.97 -8.54
N LEU A 146 -2.94 -9.48 -7.34
CA LEU A 146 -3.06 -10.92 -7.08
C LEU A 146 -4.50 -11.40 -7.36
N PRO A 147 -4.72 -12.67 -7.72
CA PRO A 147 -6.06 -13.25 -7.71
C PRO A 147 -6.73 -13.12 -6.33
N SER A 148 -8.03 -12.83 -6.30
CA SER A 148 -8.83 -12.76 -5.08
C SER A 148 -10.32 -12.74 -5.41
N ASP A 149 -11.13 -13.38 -4.56
CA ASP A 149 -12.59 -13.33 -4.64
C ASP A 149 -13.16 -11.94 -4.28
N LYS A 150 -12.40 -11.16 -3.50
CA LYS A 150 -12.75 -9.82 -3.04
C LYS A 150 -11.81 -8.76 -3.61
N PRO A 151 -12.31 -7.53 -3.86
CA PRO A 151 -11.44 -6.43 -4.28
C PRO A 151 -10.45 -6.07 -3.16
N ARG A 152 -9.28 -5.55 -3.54
CA ARG A 152 -8.26 -5.05 -2.61
C ARG A 152 -8.24 -3.54 -2.62
N ALA A 153 -8.14 -2.92 -1.45
CA ALA A 153 -8.03 -1.47 -1.34
C ALA A 153 -6.60 -1.01 -1.61
N LEU A 154 -6.34 -0.44 -2.79
CA LEU A 154 -5.09 0.22 -3.16
C LEU A 154 -5.27 1.75 -3.13
N LEU A 155 -4.47 2.43 -2.33
CA LEU A 155 -4.37 3.89 -2.31
C LEU A 155 -3.06 4.33 -2.97
N ILE A 156 -3.17 4.90 -4.17
CA ILE A 156 -2.07 5.58 -4.86
C ILE A 156 -2.14 7.06 -4.47
N ASP A 157 -1.24 7.51 -3.61
CA ASP A 157 -1.25 8.87 -3.07
C ASP A 157 -0.25 9.77 -3.77
N GLU A 158 -0.59 11.04 -3.91
CA GLU A 158 0.23 12.06 -4.59
C GLU A 158 0.62 11.70 -6.04
N ILE A 159 -0.27 11.01 -6.77
CA ILE A 159 -0.04 10.62 -8.18
C ILE A 159 0.28 11.81 -9.09
N ASP A 160 -0.18 13.02 -8.73
CA ASP A 160 0.14 14.26 -9.42
C ASP A 160 1.63 14.63 -9.39
N LYS A 161 2.44 14.00 -8.51
CA LYS A 161 3.89 14.18 -8.43
C LYS A 161 4.68 13.20 -9.31
N SER A 162 4.01 12.28 -9.99
CA SER A 162 4.69 11.27 -10.80
C SER A 162 5.49 11.87 -11.94
N ASP A 163 6.41 11.08 -12.49
CA ASP A 163 6.91 11.33 -13.84
C ASP A 163 5.77 11.22 -14.88
N ILE A 164 5.99 11.73 -16.09
CA ILE A 164 5.03 11.74 -17.20
C ILE A 164 4.65 10.34 -17.68
N ASP A 165 5.53 9.36 -17.48
CA ASP A 165 5.32 7.99 -17.97
C ASP A 165 4.37 7.17 -17.07
N LEU A 166 4.41 7.40 -15.75
CA LEU A 166 3.72 6.54 -14.77
C LEU A 166 2.20 6.43 -15.00
N PRO A 167 1.44 7.51 -15.29
CA PRO A 167 0.01 7.38 -15.53
C PRO A 167 -0.32 6.50 -16.74
N ASN A 168 0.47 6.58 -17.82
CA ASN A 168 0.27 5.76 -19.01
C ASN A 168 0.62 4.29 -18.75
N ASP A 169 1.71 4.06 -18.02
CA ASP A 169 2.11 2.71 -17.58
C ASP A 169 1.04 2.03 -16.73
N LEU A 170 0.38 2.80 -15.84
CA LEU A 170 -0.73 2.31 -15.04
C LEU A 170 -1.95 1.95 -15.88
N LEU A 171 -2.31 2.79 -16.87
CA LEU A 171 -3.42 2.49 -17.77
C LEU A 171 -3.19 1.17 -18.52
N TYR A 172 -1.99 0.98 -19.09
CA TYR A 172 -1.63 -0.27 -19.77
C TYR A 172 -1.74 -1.47 -18.83
N LEU A 173 -1.16 -1.38 -17.63
CA LEU A 173 -1.23 -2.45 -16.65
C LEU A 173 -2.68 -2.77 -16.22
N PHE A 174 -3.52 -1.75 -16.08
CA PHE A 174 -4.93 -1.91 -15.70
C PHE A 174 -5.77 -2.56 -16.80
N GLU A 175 -5.43 -2.31 -18.07
CA GLU A 175 -6.07 -2.96 -19.22
C GLU A 175 -5.64 -4.44 -19.35
N GLU A 176 -4.36 -4.74 -19.17
CA GLU A 176 -3.84 -6.10 -19.27
C GLU A 176 -4.18 -6.95 -18.04
N GLY A 177 -4.20 -6.35 -16.84
CA GLY A 177 -4.45 -7.05 -15.58
C GLY A 177 -3.34 -8.02 -15.16
N GLU A 178 -2.20 -8.03 -15.86
CA GLU A 178 -1.09 -8.95 -15.65
C GLU A 178 0.26 -8.23 -15.68
N PHE A 179 1.21 -8.70 -14.87
CA PHE A 179 2.64 -8.43 -15.06
C PHE A 179 3.52 -9.66 -14.81
N LYS A 180 4.76 -9.57 -15.30
CA LYS A 180 5.80 -10.60 -15.13
C LYS A 180 6.83 -10.18 -14.09
N ILE A 181 7.34 -11.17 -13.36
CA ILE A 181 8.55 -11.05 -12.53
C ILE A 181 9.68 -11.74 -13.29
N PRO A 182 10.54 -11.00 -14.02
CA PRO A 182 11.58 -11.56 -14.89
C PRO A 182 12.48 -12.58 -14.21
N GLU A 183 12.80 -12.36 -12.93
CA GLU A 183 13.61 -13.27 -12.11
C GLU A 183 12.97 -14.65 -11.97
N LEU A 184 11.64 -14.71 -11.82
CA LEU A 184 10.87 -15.94 -11.67
C LEU A 184 10.55 -16.58 -13.03
N VAL A 185 10.22 -15.79 -14.05
CA VAL A 185 10.00 -16.28 -15.42
C VAL A 185 11.24 -17.01 -15.93
N ARG A 186 12.44 -16.49 -15.65
CA ARG A 186 13.71 -17.09 -16.10
C ARG A 186 13.93 -18.51 -15.55
N ILE A 187 13.38 -18.82 -14.39
CA ILE A 187 13.60 -20.12 -13.71
C ILE A 187 12.37 -21.02 -13.76
N SER A 188 11.29 -20.61 -14.43
CA SER A 188 9.99 -21.27 -14.32
C SER A 188 9.96 -22.70 -14.87
N GLU A 189 10.85 -23.02 -15.81
CA GLU A 189 11.06 -24.39 -16.32
C GLU A 189 11.59 -25.34 -15.24
N LYS A 190 12.39 -24.82 -14.29
CA LYS A 190 12.99 -25.60 -13.20
C LYS A 190 12.16 -25.53 -11.92
N LEU A 191 11.51 -24.39 -11.70
CA LEU A 191 10.73 -24.11 -10.50
C LEU A 191 9.47 -23.34 -10.92
N ALA A 192 8.42 -24.09 -11.22
CA ALA A 192 7.16 -23.55 -11.72
C ALA A 192 6.46 -22.61 -10.73
N THR A 193 6.64 -22.85 -9.43
CA THR A 193 5.95 -22.12 -8.36
C THR A 193 6.95 -21.60 -7.34
N VAL A 194 6.85 -20.32 -6.97
CA VAL A 194 7.72 -19.69 -5.98
C VAL A 194 6.90 -18.90 -4.97
N GLU A 195 7.09 -19.17 -3.68
CA GLU A 195 6.50 -18.38 -2.61
C GLU A 195 7.26 -17.04 -2.46
N VAL A 196 6.53 -15.93 -2.46
CA VAL A 196 7.07 -14.57 -2.27
C VAL A 196 6.30 -13.84 -1.17
N ARG A 197 6.90 -12.78 -0.61
CA ARG A 197 6.20 -11.89 0.33
C ARG A 197 5.33 -10.88 -0.43
N THR A 198 4.22 -10.48 0.16
CA THR A 198 3.40 -9.38 -0.35
C THR A 198 3.69 -8.06 0.36
N ALA A 199 2.95 -7.01 0.02
CA ALA A 199 3.00 -5.73 0.70
C ALA A 199 2.21 -5.69 2.02
N TYR A 200 1.41 -6.72 2.32
CA TYR A 200 0.69 -6.85 3.58
C TYR A 200 1.63 -7.10 4.75
N LYS A 201 1.29 -6.53 5.91
CA LYS A 201 2.12 -6.59 7.12
C LYS A 201 1.33 -6.87 8.39
N ASP A 202 0.04 -6.57 8.41
CA ASP A 202 -0.76 -6.77 9.61
C ASP A 202 -1.25 -8.22 9.74
N GLU A 203 -0.72 -8.92 10.74
CA GLU A 203 -1.08 -10.30 11.07
C GLU A 203 -2.45 -10.41 11.77
N ASN A 204 -3.05 -9.29 12.18
CA ASN A 204 -4.35 -9.25 12.87
C ASN A 204 -5.51 -8.84 11.94
N GLU A 205 -5.24 -8.58 10.67
CA GLU A 205 -6.26 -8.23 9.68
C GLU A 205 -6.67 -9.44 8.83
N PRO A 206 -7.83 -9.40 8.15
CA PRO A 206 -8.27 -10.48 7.27
C PRO A 206 -7.25 -10.87 6.18
N THR A 207 -6.35 -9.95 5.84
CA THR A 207 -5.27 -10.10 4.85
C THR A 207 -4.01 -10.79 5.42
N ALA A 208 -4.00 -11.21 6.68
CA ALA A 208 -2.86 -11.89 7.30
C ALA A 208 -2.45 -13.18 6.55
N GLY A 209 -3.44 -13.93 6.03
CA GLY A 209 -3.20 -15.10 5.20
C GLY A 209 -2.51 -14.79 3.87
N ASP A 210 -2.58 -13.54 3.41
CA ASP A 210 -2.02 -13.07 2.14
C ASP A 210 -0.64 -12.41 2.30
N ILE A 211 -0.01 -12.46 3.48
CA ILE A 211 1.35 -11.91 3.69
C ILE A 211 2.38 -12.63 2.80
N LYS A 212 2.10 -13.87 2.42
CA LYS A 212 2.86 -14.63 1.45
C LYS A 212 1.93 -15.22 0.41
N VAL A 213 2.42 -15.32 -0.82
CA VAL A 213 1.66 -15.89 -1.93
C VAL A 213 2.57 -16.72 -2.81
N THR A 214 2.01 -17.76 -3.42
CA THR A 214 2.71 -18.56 -4.42
C THR A 214 2.49 -17.95 -5.80
N ILE A 215 3.58 -17.59 -6.47
CA ILE A 215 3.57 -17.11 -7.85
C ILE A 215 3.85 -18.28 -8.79
N GLU A 216 2.95 -18.49 -9.74
CA GLU A 216 3.08 -19.51 -10.77
C GLU A 216 3.69 -18.91 -12.05
N GLN A 217 4.67 -19.61 -12.61
CA GLN A 217 5.37 -19.25 -13.85
C GLN A 217 5.94 -17.81 -13.88
N GLY A 218 6.17 -17.22 -12.71
CA GLY A 218 6.64 -15.83 -12.58
C GLY A 218 5.65 -14.77 -13.07
N ARG A 219 4.35 -15.08 -13.10
CA ARG A 219 3.29 -14.17 -13.56
C ARG A 219 2.32 -13.86 -12.44
N VAL A 220 1.89 -12.60 -12.38
CA VAL A 220 0.84 -12.13 -11.50
C VAL A 220 -0.27 -11.59 -12.39
N SER A 221 -1.47 -12.18 -12.27
CA SER A 221 -2.65 -11.77 -13.03
C SER A 221 -3.84 -11.67 -12.09
N CYS A 222 -4.63 -10.61 -12.20
CA CYS A 222 -5.91 -10.55 -11.52
C CYS A 222 -6.96 -11.38 -12.29
N GLN A 223 -8.03 -11.82 -11.62
CA GLN A 223 -9.17 -12.49 -12.27
C GLN A 223 -10.17 -11.48 -12.84
N ALA A 224 -10.34 -10.38 -12.12
CA ALA A 224 -11.11 -9.21 -12.51
C ALA A 224 -10.37 -8.00 -11.96
N PHE A 225 -10.55 -6.84 -12.60
CA PHE A 225 -10.00 -5.61 -12.06
C PHE A 225 -10.50 -5.42 -10.62
N PRO A 226 -9.58 -5.22 -9.65
CA PRO A 226 -9.94 -5.06 -8.24
C PRO A 226 -10.80 -3.82 -7.99
#